data_AF-A0A6G0NYU1-F1
#
_entry.id   AF-A0A6G0NYU1-F1
#
_cell.length_a   1.000
_cell.length_b   1.000
_cell.length_c   1.000
_cell.angle_alpha   90.00
_cell.angle_beta   90.00
_cell.angle_gamma   90.00
#
_symmetry.space_group_name_H-M   'P 1'
#
loop_
_entity.id
_entity.type
_entity.pdbx_description
1 polymer ?
#
loop_
_entity_poly.entity_id
_entity_poly.type
_entity_poly.pdbx_seq_one_letter_code
_entity_poly.pdbx_strand_id
1 'polypeptide(L)'
;MQVAAREGFTGMANIVVELAYPLREKCSRAHLDSVQHCVAKLKAYAPGYRVIFLKSDNAAEYVGGEFAAFCDKKEINDKVERGNRVIVEMVRSMMLGASLSTSYWADDVVCAAYVRNHCPTKVLDGKTPIEALLGTPPDISNLCVFGCKV
;
A
#
# COMPACT_ATOMS: atom_id res chain seq x y z
N MET A 1 11.48 -9.62 -1.98
CA MET A 1 11.39 -11.04 -2.34
C MET A 1 10.02 -11.20 -2.95
N GLN A 2 9.89 -11.08 -4.28
CA GLN A 2 8.65 -10.81 -5.06
C GLN A 2 7.52 -11.88 -4.91
N VAL A 3 6.23 -11.51 -4.79
CA VAL A 3 5.05 -12.20 -5.39
C VAL A 3 4.20 -11.15 -6.08
N ALA A 4 3.68 -11.51 -7.25
CA ALA A 4 2.24 -11.56 -7.30
C ALA A 4 1.87 -12.91 -7.93
N ALA A 5 1.03 -13.69 -7.24
CA ALA A 5 0.74 -15.07 -7.63
C ALA A 5 -0.25 -15.10 -8.80
N ARG A 6 0.06 -15.88 -9.83
CA ARG A 6 -0.76 -16.11 -11.03
C ARG A 6 -1.35 -17.53 -11.04
N GLU A 7 -2.39 -17.69 -11.84
CA GLU A 7 -3.21 -18.88 -12.02
C GLU A 7 -2.38 -20.16 -12.26
N GLY A 8 -2.27 -21.03 -11.25
CA GLY A 8 -1.75 -22.40 -11.40
C GLY A 8 -0.28 -22.67 -11.06
N PHE A 9 0.46 -21.73 -10.47
CA PHE A 9 1.91 -21.90 -10.19
C PHE A 9 2.23 -22.39 -8.76
N THR A 10 3.30 -23.18 -8.64
CA THR A 10 3.75 -23.87 -7.40
C THR A 10 4.64 -23.04 -6.47
N GLY A 11 4.74 -21.71 -6.67
CA GLY A 11 5.67 -20.84 -5.95
C GLY A 11 5.03 -19.58 -5.34
N MET A 12 5.54 -19.18 -4.17
CA MET A 12 5.19 -17.95 -3.43
C MET A 12 6.41 -17.06 -3.15
N ALA A 13 6.16 -15.85 -2.62
CA ALA A 13 7.03 -14.90 -1.89
C ALA A 13 6.20 -13.62 -1.56
N ASN A 14 6.58 -12.36 -1.89
CA ASN A 14 5.96 -11.09 -1.40
C ASN A 14 6.26 -9.77 -2.21
N ILE A 15 5.41 -9.29 -3.17
CA ILE A 15 5.46 -7.87 -3.65
C ILE A 15 4.55 -7.06 -2.74
N VAL A 16 5.14 -6.06 -2.10
CA VAL A 16 4.43 -5.11 -1.26
C VAL A 16 4.16 -3.86 -2.08
N VAL A 17 2.96 -3.75 -2.65
CA VAL A 17 2.44 -2.47 -3.16
C VAL A 17 1.72 -1.77 -2.02
N GLU A 18 2.24 -0.64 -1.57
CA GLU A 18 1.67 0.10 -0.44
C GLU A 18 0.61 1.07 -0.95
N LEU A 19 -0.63 0.91 -0.51
CA LEU A 19 -1.73 1.82 -0.81
C LEU A 19 -2.22 2.46 0.48
N ALA A 20 -2.26 3.79 0.49
CA ALA A 20 -2.73 4.58 1.61
C ALA A 20 -4.19 5.00 1.43
N TYR A 21 -4.99 4.81 2.46
CA TYR A 21 -6.37 5.31 2.54
C TYR A 21 -6.51 6.11 3.85
N PRO A 22 -6.57 7.46 3.78
CA PRO A 22 -6.77 8.28 4.96
C PRO A 22 -8.19 8.10 5.50
N LEU A 23 -8.31 7.65 6.75
CA LEU A 23 -9.58 7.40 7.42
C LEU A 23 -9.97 8.59 8.30
N ARG A 24 -11.23 9.01 8.21
CA ARG A 24 -11.80 10.05 9.09
C ARG A 24 -12.22 9.53 10.46
N GLU A 25 -12.53 8.24 10.55
CA GLU A 25 -13.00 7.59 11.77
C GLU A 25 -12.27 6.26 11.98
N LYS A 26 -11.90 5.99 13.23
CA LYS A 26 -11.18 4.76 13.62
C LYS A 26 -12.17 3.71 14.13
N CYS A 27 -12.96 3.12 13.22
CA CYS A 27 -13.92 2.05 13.55
C CYS A 27 -13.77 0.86 12.59
N SER A 28 -14.04 -0.37 13.05
CA SER A 28 -13.83 -1.60 12.25
C SER A 28 -14.52 -1.57 10.89
N ARG A 29 -15.69 -0.91 10.79
CA ARG A 29 -16.45 -0.81 9.54
C ARG A 29 -15.76 0.07 8.50
N ALA A 30 -15.30 1.26 8.89
CA ALA A 30 -14.57 2.16 7.99
C ALA A 30 -13.25 1.53 7.49
N HIS A 31 -12.57 0.75 8.34
CA HIS A 31 -11.40 -0.03 7.94
C HIS A 31 -11.76 -1.13 6.94
N LEU A 32 -12.82 -1.91 7.21
CA LEU A 32 -13.27 -2.97 6.31
C LEU A 32 -13.69 -2.44 4.93
N ASP A 33 -14.53 -1.40 4.88
CA ASP A 33 -14.98 -0.80 3.62
C ASP A 33 -13.79 -0.24 2.81
N SER A 34 -12.81 0.37 3.48
CA SER A 34 -11.58 0.87 2.84
C SER A 34 -10.68 -0.24 2.33
N VAL A 35 -10.57 -1.35 3.05
CA VAL A 35 -9.83 -2.55 2.62
C VAL A 35 -10.52 -3.25 1.46
N GLN A 36 -11.85 -3.35 1.46
CA GLN A 36 -12.62 -3.88 0.33
C GLN A 36 -12.41 -3.02 -0.92
N HIS A 37 -12.46 -1.69 -0.79
CA HIS A 37 -12.19 -0.75 -1.87
C HIS A 37 -10.75 -0.84 -2.40
N CYS A 38 -9.78 -1.00 -1.49
CA CYS A 38 -8.37 -1.22 -1.82
C CYS A 38 -8.17 -2.50 -2.65
N VAL A 39 -8.73 -3.63 -2.19
CA VAL A 39 -8.66 -4.93 -2.89
C VAL A 39 -9.39 -4.86 -4.24
N ALA A 40 -10.51 -4.15 -4.33
CA ALA A 40 -11.24 -3.94 -5.59
C ALA A 40 -10.41 -3.11 -6.60
N LYS A 41 -9.80 -2.00 -6.16
CA LYS A 41 -8.90 -1.19 -7.00
C LYS A 41 -7.68 -1.97 -7.46
N LEU A 42 -7.03 -2.73 -6.58
CA LEU A 42 -5.89 -3.59 -6.96
C LEU A 42 -6.29 -4.62 -8.01
N LYS A 43 -7.48 -5.24 -7.89
CA LYS A 43 -8.00 -6.15 -8.91
C LYS A 43 -8.34 -5.47 -10.24
N ALA A 44 -8.88 -4.25 -10.21
CA ALA A 44 -9.15 -3.50 -11.44
C ALA A 44 -7.85 -3.10 -12.16
N TYR A 45 -6.82 -2.74 -11.40
CA TYR A 45 -5.52 -2.28 -11.90
C TYR A 45 -4.60 -3.43 -12.32
N ALA A 46 -4.70 -4.59 -11.65
CA ALA A 46 -3.83 -5.74 -11.81
C ALA A 46 -4.64 -7.06 -11.76
N PRO A 47 -5.56 -7.32 -12.71
CA PRO A 47 -6.58 -8.38 -12.63
C PRO A 47 -6.02 -9.81 -12.58
N GLY A 48 -4.83 -10.03 -13.15
CA GLY A 48 -4.15 -11.33 -13.12
C GLY A 48 -3.47 -11.67 -11.78
N TYR A 49 -3.72 -10.90 -10.71
CA TYR A 49 -3.02 -11.01 -9.45
C TYR A 49 -3.96 -11.00 -8.23
N ARG A 50 -3.66 -11.87 -7.26
CA ARG A 50 -4.44 -12.02 -6.02
C ARG A 50 -3.74 -11.35 -4.84
N VAL A 51 -4.48 -10.55 -4.07
CA VAL A 51 -4.05 -10.10 -2.73
C VAL A 51 -4.06 -11.30 -1.79
N ILE A 52 -2.89 -11.66 -1.25
CA ILE A 52 -2.70 -12.80 -0.32
C ILE A 52 -2.19 -12.37 1.06
N PHE A 53 -1.91 -11.07 1.21
CA PHE A 53 -1.33 -10.51 2.41
C PHE A 53 -1.82 -9.07 2.55
N LEU A 54 -2.32 -8.74 3.73
CA LEU A 54 -2.69 -7.40 4.16
C LEU A 54 -1.89 -7.08 5.41
N LYS A 55 -1.56 -5.82 5.56
CA LYS A 55 -0.60 -5.38 6.56
C LYS A 55 -1.22 -4.28 7.41
N SER A 56 -1.79 -4.66 8.54
CA SER A 56 -2.24 -3.73 9.56
C SER A 56 -1.28 -3.71 10.74
N ASP A 57 -1.39 -2.69 11.60
CA ASP A 57 -1.05 -2.87 13.00
C ASP A 57 -2.08 -3.81 13.65
N ASN A 58 -1.71 -4.51 14.72
CA ASN A 58 -2.58 -5.47 15.41
C ASN A 58 -3.61 -4.75 16.32
N ALA A 59 -4.15 -3.63 15.83
CA ALA A 59 -5.10 -2.80 16.53
C ALA A 59 -6.50 -3.45 16.53
N ALA A 60 -7.30 -3.17 17.56
CA ALA A 60 -8.56 -3.86 17.83
C ALA A 60 -9.56 -3.83 16.66
N GLU A 61 -9.44 -2.83 15.77
CA GLU A 61 -10.28 -2.69 14.58
C GLU A 61 -10.06 -3.79 13.54
N TYR A 62 -8.89 -4.45 13.55
CA TYR A 62 -8.47 -5.47 12.57
C TYR A 62 -8.49 -6.91 13.12
N VAL A 63 -8.43 -7.08 14.45
CA VAL A 63 -8.20 -8.40 15.10
C VAL A 63 -9.49 -9.21 15.27
N GLY A 64 -10.66 -8.68 14.92
CA GLY A 64 -11.94 -9.39 15.09
C GLY A 64 -13.10 -8.89 14.24
N GLY A 65 -14.27 -9.51 14.45
CA GLY A 65 -15.52 -9.15 13.78
C GLY A 65 -15.52 -9.41 12.27
N GLU A 66 -16.24 -8.57 11.52
CA GLU A 66 -16.38 -8.68 10.06
C GLU A 66 -15.03 -8.62 9.31
N PHE A 67 -14.01 -7.98 9.90
CA PHE A 67 -12.68 -7.85 9.29
C PHE A 67 -11.92 -9.18 9.26
N ALA A 68 -11.83 -9.87 10.40
CA ALA A 68 -11.21 -11.19 10.48
C ALA A 68 -11.91 -12.18 9.54
N ALA A 69 -13.26 -12.20 9.55
CA ALA A 69 -14.04 -13.05 8.65
C ALA A 69 -13.83 -12.73 7.15
N PHE A 70 -13.56 -11.47 6.79
CA PHE A 70 -13.17 -11.09 5.43
C PHE A 70 -11.78 -11.60 5.07
N CYS A 71 -10.79 -11.46 5.97
CA CYS A 71 -9.42 -11.94 5.75
C CYS A 71 -9.36 -13.47 5.62
N ASP A 72 -10.02 -14.21 6.53
CA ASP A 72 -10.12 -15.68 6.48
C ASP A 72 -10.75 -16.14 5.16
N LYS A 73 -11.89 -15.56 4.77
CA LYS A 73 -12.60 -15.85 3.50
C LYS A 73 -11.76 -15.55 2.25
N LYS A 74 -10.68 -14.79 2.37
CA LYS A 74 -9.79 -14.40 1.27
C LYS A 74 -8.39 -15.00 1.38
N GLU A 75 -8.11 -15.81 2.39
CA GLU A 75 -6.77 -16.35 2.71
C GLU A 75 -5.72 -15.24 2.86
N ILE A 76 -6.11 -14.11 3.46
CA ILE A 76 -5.26 -12.94 3.65
C ILE A 76 -4.65 -12.98 5.05
N ASN A 77 -3.34 -13.15 5.13
CA ASN A 77 -2.57 -12.94 6.37
C ASN A 77 -2.54 -11.44 6.73
N ASP A 78 -2.52 -11.08 8.01
CA ASP A 78 -2.87 -9.75 8.54
C ASP A 78 -1.71 -8.92 9.14
N LYS A 79 -0.57 -9.55 9.45
CA LYS A 79 0.48 -8.98 10.32
C LYS A 79 1.49 -8.05 9.61
N VAL A 80 2.28 -7.33 10.43
CA VAL A 80 3.60 -6.68 10.19
C VAL A 80 3.62 -5.14 10.34
N GLU A 81 4.32 -4.68 11.37
CA GLU A 81 4.40 -3.26 11.77
C GLU A 81 5.36 -2.40 10.91
N ARG A 82 6.38 -3.02 10.28
CA ARG A 82 7.56 -2.29 9.75
C ARG A 82 7.31 -1.42 8.52
N GLY A 83 6.17 -1.55 7.83
CA GLY A 83 5.86 -0.76 6.61
C GLY A 83 5.28 0.60 6.93
N ASN A 84 4.26 0.61 7.79
CA ASN A 84 3.53 1.81 8.19
C ASN A 84 4.48 2.85 8.80
N ARG A 85 5.50 2.41 9.55
CA ARG A 85 6.56 3.28 10.07
C ARG A 85 7.35 3.99 8.96
N VAL A 86 7.71 3.29 7.87
CA VAL A 86 8.45 3.88 6.74
C VAL A 86 7.60 4.94 6.03
N ILE A 87 6.31 4.68 5.81
CA ILE A 87 5.41 5.69 5.23
C ILE A 87 5.31 6.92 6.15
N VAL A 88 5.12 6.72 7.47
CA VAL A 88 5.05 7.82 8.45
C VAL A 88 6.35 8.62 8.52
N GLU A 89 7.51 7.98 8.41
CA GLU A 89 8.83 8.64 8.32
C GLU A 89 8.99 9.44 7.01
N MET A 90 8.53 8.90 5.87
CA MET A 90 8.50 9.61 4.59
C MET A 90 7.58 10.83 4.64
N VAL A 91 6.35 10.68 5.14
CA VAL A 91 5.37 11.76 5.29
C VAL A 91 5.94 12.91 6.12
N ARG A 92 6.48 12.63 7.31
CA ARG A 92 7.12 13.65 8.16
C ARG A 92 8.24 14.38 7.42
N SER A 93 9.05 13.66 6.65
CA SER A 93 10.15 14.24 5.88
C SER A 93 9.66 15.14 4.75
N MET A 94 8.60 14.72 4.04
CA MET A 94 7.97 15.48 2.94
C MET A 94 7.30 16.75 3.45
N MET A 95 6.55 16.67 4.56
CA MET A 95 5.94 17.82 5.22
C MET A 95 6.98 18.87 5.64
N LEU A 96 8.06 18.42 6.30
CA LEU A 96 9.15 19.29 6.75
C LEU A 96 9.86 19.94 5.55
N GLY A 97 10.12 19.18 4.49
CA GLY A 97 10.75 19.71 3.26
C GLY A 97 9.88 20.72 2.51
N ALA A 98 8.57 20.49 2.44
CA ALA A 98 7.63 21.37 1.73
C ALA A 98 7.07 22.52 2.60
N SER A 99 7.38 22.55 3.91
CA SER A 99 6.81 23.51 4.88
C SER A 99 5.27 23.52 4.91
N LEU A 100 4.65 22.35 4.74
CA LEU A 100 3.19 22.21 4.65
C LEU A 100 2.52 21.95 6.01
N SER A 101 1.27 22.40 6.12
CA SER A 101 0.41 22.20 7.29
C SER A 101 -0.01 20.73 7.47
N THR A 102 -0.26 20.31 8.71
CA THR A 102 -0.83 18.98 9.05
C THR A 102 -2.19 18.70 8.42
N SER A 103 -2.87 19.72 7.88
CA SER A 103 -4.07 19.56 7.05
C SER A 103 -3.84 18.73 5.79
N TYR A 104 -2.60 18.65 5.27
CA TYR A 104 -2.25 17.90 4.07
C TYR A 104 -1.87 16.43 4.33
N TRP A 105 -1.85 16.00 5.60
CA TRP A 105 -1.43 14.65 6.01
C TRP A 105 -2.03 13.52 5.15
N ALA A 106 -3.30 13.63 4.79
CA ALA A 106 -4.00 12.67 3.94
C ALA A 106 -3.33 12.51 2.55
N ASP A 107 -3.01 13.63 1.91
CA ASP A 107 -2.36 13.68 0.59
C ASP A 107 -0.87 13.31 0.69
N ASP A 108 -0.20 13.71 1.77
CA ASP A 108 1.19 13.35 2.06
C ASP A 108 1.37 11.82 2.11
N VAL A 109 0.48 11.12 2.81
CA VAL A 109 0.55 9.65 2.98
C VAL A 109 0.32 8.94 1.63
N VAL A 110 -0.60 9.46 0.80
CA VAL A 110 -0.82 8.95 -0.56
C VAL A 110 0.40 9.19 -1.44
N CYS A 111 1.01 10.38 -1.37
CA CYS A 111 2.20 10.72 -2.14
C CYS A 111 3.43 9.91 -1.69
N ALA A 112 3.63 9.72 -0.39
CA ALA A 112 4.70 8.88 0.15
C ALA A 112 4.57 7.42 -0.30
N ALA A 113 3.36 6.85 -0.26
CA ALA A 113 3.09 5.52 -0.78
C ALA A 113 3.33 5.41 -2.29
N TYR A 114 2.90 6.43 -3.07
CA TYR A 114 3.14 6.51 -4.50
C TYR A 114 4.65 6.52 -4.82
N VAL A 115 5.42 7.46 -4.25
CA VAL A 115 6.88 7.55 -4.43
C VAL A 115 7.53 6.22 -4.10
N ARG A 116 7.20 5.61 -2.96
CA ARG A 116 7.82 4.34 -2.53
C ARG A 116 7.52 3.18 -3.47
N ASN A 117 6.34 3.13 -4.09
CA ASN A 117 6.00 2.12 -5.10
C ASN A 117 6.75 2.33 -6.44
N HIS A 118 7.26 3.54 -6.68
CA HIS A 118 8.02 3.94 -7.88
C HIS A 118 9.55 3.99 -7.63
N CYS A 119 10.01 3.83 -6.38
CA CYS A 119 11.43 3.76 -6.06
C CYS A 119 11.98 2.32 -6.23
N PRO A 120 13.16 2.16 -6.85
CA PRO A 120 13.95 0.93 -6.82
C PRO A 120 14.18 0.42 -5.40
N THR A 121 14.11 -0.90 -5.20
CA THR A 121 14.47 -1.53 -3.93
C THR A 121 15.38 -2.74 -4.11
N LYS A 122 16.39 -2.86 -3.23
CA LYS A 122 17.30 -4.02 -3.17
C LYS A 122 16.54 -5.33 -2.97
N VAL A 123 15.37 -5.27 -2.36
CA VAL A 123 14.50 -6.42 -2.06
C VAL A 123 13.78 -6.96 -3.31
N LEU A 124 13.83 -6.24 -4.44
CA LEU A 124 13.32 -6.65 -5.74
C LEU A 124 14.41 -6.54 -6.82
N ASP A 125 15.68 -6.71 -6.45
CA ASP A 125 16.85 -6.70 -7.35
C ASP A 125 17.01 -5.40 -8.16
N GLY A 126 16.65 -4.27 -7.54
CA GLY A 126 16.70 -2.95 -8.17
C GLY A 126 15.44 -2.56 -8.95
N LYS A 127 14.46 -3.47 -9.07
CA LYS A 127 13.14 -3.14 -9.63
C LYS A 127 12.31 -2.30 -8.66
N THR A 128 11.36 -1.57 -9.21
CA THR A 128 10.33 -0.88 -8.41
C THR A 128 9.21 -1.86 -8.01
N PRO A 129 8.49 -1.65 -6.89
CA PRO A 129 7.31 -2.45 -6.55
C PRO A 129 6.24 -2.48 -7.64
N ILE A 130 6.02 -1.36 -8.34
CA ILE A 130 5.03 -1.28 -9.42
C ILE A 130 5.48 -2.00 -10.70
N GLU A 131 6.78 -1.94 -11.05
CA GLU A 131 7.37 -2.73 -12.13
C GLU A 131 7.33 -4.24 -11.84
N ALA A 132 7.60 -4.64 -10.60
CA ALA A 132 7.48 -6.04 -10.21
C ALA A 132 6.03 -6.54 -10.31
N LEU A 133 5.03 -5.68 -10.07
CA LEU A 133 3.61 -6.03 -10.18
C LEU A 133 3.13 -6.08 -11.63
N LEU A 134 3.47 -5.08 -12.45
CA LEU A 134 2.95 -4.96 -13.82
C LEU A 134 3.82 -5.66 -14.88
N GLY A 135 5.08 -5.96 -14.56
CA GLY A 135 6.08 -6.44 -15.51
C GLY A 135 6.70 -5.33 -16.38
N THR A 136 6.23 -4.09 -16.25
CA THR A 136 6.66 -2.92 -17.03
C THR A 136 7.17 -1.81 -16.11
N PRO A 137 8.30 -1.14 -16.42
CA PRO A 137 8.74 0.03 -15.66
C PRO A 137 7.66 1.11 -15.59
N PRO A 138 7.52 1.83 -14.47
CA PRO A 138 6.56 2.92 -14.38
C PRO A 138 6.97 4.13 -15.22
N ASP A 139 5.97 4.83 -15.75
CA ASP A 139 6.15 6.19 -16.24
C ASP A 139 6.26 7.16 -15.04
N ILE A 140 7.37 7.88 -14.97
CA ILE A 140 7.66 8.90 -13.94
C ILE A 140 7.72 10.32 -14.53
N SER A 141 7.34 10.51 -15.79
CA SER A 141 7.40 11.80 -16.50
C SER A 141 6.58 12.91 -15.82
N ASN A 142 5.54 12.51 -15.09
CA ASN A 142 4.63 13.39 -14.35
C ASN A 142 4.98 13.51 -12.84
N LEU A 143 6.16 13.03 -12.41
CA LEU A 143 6.59 13.12 -11.02
C LEU A 143 7.11 14.54 -10.72
N CYS A 144 6.39 15.27 -9.87
CA CYS A 144 6.78 16.61 -9.42
C CYS A 144 7.25 16.62 -7.96
N VAL A 145 8.00 17.66 -7.58
CA VAL A 145 8.39 17.88 -6.18
C VAL A 145 7.14 18.16 -5.35
N PHE A 146 7.00 17.48 -4.22
CA PHE A 146 5.83 17.64 -3.36
C PHE A 146 5.68 19.09 -2.87
N GLY A 147 4.49 19.68 -3.04
CA GLY A 147 4.22 21.09 -2.73
C GLY A 147 4.65 22.09 -3.81
N CYS A 148 5.08 21.67 -5.00
CA CYS A 148 5.34 22.60 -6.10
C CYS A 148 4.05 23.31 -6.57
N LYS A 149 4.19 24.54 -7.07
CA LYS A 149 3.12 25.18 -7.84
C LYS A 149 3.03 24.51 -9.21
N VAL A 150 1.82 24.14 -9.60
CA VAL A 150 1.46 23.59 -10.92
C VAL A 150 0.93 24.73 -11.79
#